data_AF-D6BJH9-F1
#
_entry.id   AF-D6BJH9-F1
#
_cell.length_a   1.000
_cell.length_b   1.000
_cell.length_c   1.000
_cell.angle_alpha   90.00
_cell.angle_beta   90.00
_cell.angle_gamma   90.00
#
_symmetry.space_group_name_H-M   'P 1'
#
loop_
_entity.id
_entity.type
_entity.pdbx_description
1 polymer ?
#
loop_
_entity_poly.entity_id
_entity_poly.type
_entity_poly.pdbx_seq_one_letter_code
_entity_poly.pdbx_strand_id
1 'polypeptide(L)'
;MSRFPRRFIDDSSMEDAGISLCPSIHYRPINPNDLDRLEQIHRDIFPIKYESEFFQSVVNGVDIVSWAAVDRSRPDDHSDELIGFVTAKFVLAKDSELADGFCVLHR
;
A
#
# COMPACT_ATOMS: atom_id res chain seq x y z
N MET A 1 -21.82 -42.97 -50.64
CA MET A 1 -20.77 -42.77 -49.61
C MET A 1 -20.24 -41.34 -49.73
N SER A 2 -20.97 -40.37 -49.19
CA SER A 2 -20.58 -38.96 -49.15
C SER A 2 -19.87 -38.67 -47.84
N ARG A 3 -18.63 -38.18 -47.94
CA ARG A 3 -17.72 -37.88 -46.83
C ARG A 3 -18.11 -36.52 -46.25
N PHE A 4 -18.71 -36.51 -45.06
CA PHE A 4 -18.99 -35.28 -44.31
C PHE A 4 -17.67 -34.55 -43.99
N PRO A 5 -17.56 -33.23 -44.22
CA PRO A 5 -16.42 -32.48 -43.70
C PRO A 5 -16.65 -32.24 -42.20
N ARG A 6 -15.77 -32.81 -41.37
CA ARG A 6 -15.65 -32.44 -39.96
C ARG A 6 -15.27 -30.97 -39.91
N ARG A 7 -16.20 -30.10 -39.53
CA ARG A 7 -15.85 -28.76 -39.06
C ARG A 7 -14.98 -28.95 -37.83
N PHE A 8 -13.70 -28.67 -37.98
CA PHE A 8 -12.79 -28.43 -36.86
C PHE A 8 -13.34 -27.18 -36.17
N ILE A 9 -13.98 -27.39 -35.01
CA ILE A 9 -14.11 -26.33 -34.02
C ILE A 9 -12.70 -26.23 -33.45
N ASP A 10 -11.99 -25.19 -33.85
CA ASP A 10 -10.75 -24.79 -33.20
C ASP A 10 -11.16 -24.29 -31.81
N ASP A 11 -11.10 -25.19 -30.84
CA ASP A 11 -11.24 -24.90 -29.43
C ASP A 11 -9.90 -24.35 -28.97
N SER A 12 -9.55 -23.16 -29.45
CA SER A 12 -8.36 -22.41 -29.04
C SER A 12 -8.62 -21.87 -27.64
N SER A 13 -8.39 -22.76 -26.69
CA SER A 13 -7.97 -22.54 -25.32
C SER A 13 -7.76 -21.08 -24.96
N MET A 14 -8.71 -20.55 -24.19
CA MET A 14 -8.52 -19.65 -23.06
C MET A 14 -7.03 -19.43 -22.76
N GLU A 15 -6.47 -18.35 -23.28
CA GLU A 15 -5.19 -17.84 -22.81
C GLU A 15 -5.48 -17.36 -21.38
N ASP A 16 -5.28 -18.26 -20.41
CA ASP A 16 -4.94 -17.86 -19.06
C ASP A 16 -3.64 -17.07 -19.22
N ALA A 17 -3.80 -15.77 -19.47
CA ALA A 17 -2.74 -14.80 -19.28
C ALA A 17 -2.45 -14.84 -17.78
N GLY A 18 -1.70 -15.87 -17.38
CA GLY A 18 -1.11 -16.03 -16.08
C GLY A 18 -0.19 -14.84 -15.92
N ILE A 19 -0.78 -13.71 -15.53
CA ILE A 19 -0.10 -12.54 -15.04
C ILE A 19 0.87 -13.12 -14.04
N SER A 20 2.18 -13.00 -14.29
CA SER A 20 3.18 -13.49 -13.38
C SER A 20 2.87 -12.88 -12.01
N LEU A 21 2.31 -13.67 -11.09
CA LEU A 21 1.74 -13.25 -9.80
C LEU A 21 2.85 -12.90 -8.80
N CYS A 22 3.94 -12.31 -9.28
CA CYS A 22 5.01 -11.77 -8.48
C CYS A 22 4.72 -10.28 -8.29
N PRO A 23 3.93 -9.90 -7.26
CA PRO A 23 3.62 -8.50 -7.02
C PRO A 23 4.92 -7.73 -6.81
N SER A 24 5.06 -6.62 -7.52
CA SER A 24 6.27 -5.82 -7.50
C SER A 24 6.12 -4.72 -6.46
N ILE A 25 6.20 -5.11 -5.19
CA ILE A 25 6.01 -4.20 -4.06
C ILE A 25 7.22 -3.30 -3.88
N HIS A 26 7.00 -2.01 -4.00
CA HIS A 26 8.00 -0.98 -3.76
C HIS A 26 7.59 -0.12 -2.56
N TYR A 27 8.59 0.38 -1.85
CA TYR A 27 8.39 1.28 -0.72
C TYR A 27 8.92 2.65 -1.08
N ARG A 28 8.12 3.69 -0.81
CA ARG A 28 8.51 5.09 -0.97
C ARG A 28 7.99 5.92 0.19
N PRO A 29 8.57 7.11 0.46
CA PRO A 29 7.95 8.08 1.34
C PRO A 29 6.52 8.41 0.86
N ILE A 30 5.62 8.65 1.81
CA ILE A 30 4.29 9.17 1.50
C ILE A 30 4.42 10.59 0.95
N ASN A 31 3.61 10.93 -0.05
CA ASN A 31 3.59 12.25 -0.67
C ASN A 31 2.18 12.90 -0.55
N PRO A 32 2.03 14.21 -0.83
CA PRO A 32 0.73 14.87 -0.76
C PRO A 32 -0.35 14.32 -1.71
N ASN A 33 0.03 13.68 -2.82
CA ASN A 33 -0.91 13.04 -3.75
C ASN A 33 -1.56 11.78 -3.16
N ASP A 34 -0.97 11.21 -2.11
CA ASP A 34 -1.49 10.05 -1.39
C ASP A 34 -2.61 10.39 -0.39
N LEU A 35 -2.87 11.68 -0.12
CA LEU A 35 -3.73 12.13 0.99
C LEU A 35 -5.12 11.49 0.95
N ASP A 36 -5.81 11.60 -0.18
CA ASP A 36 -7.18 11.09 -0.32
C ASP A 36 -7.23 9.57 -0.14
N ARG A 37 -6.23 8.87 -0.68
CA ARG A 37 -6.13 7.42 -0.59
C ARG A 37 -5.80 6.95 0.82
N LEU A 38 -4.90 7.66 1.50
CA LEU A 38 -4.49 7.42 2.87
C LEU A 38 -5.68 7.56 3.84
N GLU A 39 -6.45 8.65 3.72
CA GLU A 39 -7.66 8.88 4.51
C GLU A 39 -8.71 7.80 4.26
N GLN A 40 -8.91 7.43 2.99
CA GLN A 40 -9.89 6.41 2.61
C GLN A 40 -9.54 5.04 3.22
N ILE A 41 -8.30 4.57 3.03
CA ILE A 41 -7.86 3.28 3.59
C ILE A 41 -7.95 3.32 5.12
N HIS A 42 -7.57 4.42 5.76
CA HIS A 42 -7.65 4.53 7.22
C HIS A 42 -9.09 4.41 7.72
N ARG A 43 -10.03 5.11 7.06
CA ARG A 43 -11.46 5.08 7.40
C ARG A 43 -12.08 3.70 7.20
N ASP A 44 -11.62 2.97 6.20
CA ASP A 44 -12.16 1.65 5.84
C ASP A 44 -11.63 0.54 6.76
N ILE A 45 -10.39 0.64 7.24
CA ILE A 45 -9.71 -0.42 7.99
C ILE A 45 -9.75 -0.19 9.51
N PHE A 46 -9.63 1.06 9.97
CA PHE A 46 -9.49 1.37 11.39
C PHE A 46 -10.78 1.98 11.98
N PRO A 47 -11.26 1.47 13.14
CA PRO A 47 -12.42 2.06 13.83
C PRO A 47 -12.17 3.46 14.40
N ILE A 48 -10.91 3.81 14.63
CA ILE A 48 -10.51 5.11 15.19
C ILE A 48 -10.49 6.15 14.08
N LYS A 49 -11.12 7.29 14.32
CA LYS A 49 -11.12 8.43 13.40
C LYS A 49 -10.02 9.39 13.79
N TYR A 50 -9.21 9.78 12.80
CA TYR A 50 -8.27 10.89 12.93
C TYR A 50 -8.81 12.11 12.20
N GLU A 51 -8.41 13.28 12.66
CA GLU A 51 -8.70 14.56 12.01
C GLU A 51 -7.85 14.74 10.76
N SER A 52 -8.33 15.51 9.77
CA SER A 52 -7.59 15.78 8.52
C SER A 52 -6.20 16.41 8.76
N GLU A 53 -6.04 17.18 9.84
CA GLU A 53 -4.74 17.76 10.23
C GLU A 53 -3.66 16.69 10.48
N PHE A 54 -4.04 15.52 11.02
CA PHE A 54 -3.10 14.42 11.21
C PHE A 54 -2.56 13.92 9.87
N PHE A 55 -3.45 13.70 8.90
CA PHE A 55 -3.05 13.22 7.58
C PHE A 55 -2.23 14.27 6.82
N GLN A 56 -2.54 15.56 6.99
CA GLN A 56 -1.71 16.65 6.46
C GLN A 56 -0.29 16.62 7.04
N SER A 57 -0.12 16.40 8.35
CA SER A 57 1.22 16.25 8.95
C SER A 57 1.97 15.02 8.40
N VAL A 58 1.26 13.90 8.17
CA VAL A 58 1.83 12.66 7.61
C VAL A 58 2.37 12.88 6.19
N VAL A 59 1.59 13.52 5.31
CA VAL A 59 1.98 13.71 3.90
C VAL A 59 3.00 14.82 3.69
N ASN A 60 3.04 15.80 4.61
CA ASN A 60 4.01 16.89 4.60
C ASN A 60 5.32 16.55 5.33
N GLY A 61 5.38 15.41 6.03
CA GLY A 61 6.55 14.97 6.78
C GLY A 61 6.90 15.85 7.98
N VAL A 62 5.92 16.55 8.56
CA VAL A 62 6.12 17.41 9.74
C VAL A 62 6.05 16.53 10.98
N ASP A 63 7.19 16.31 11.64
CA ASP A 63 7.37 15.51 12.86
C ASP A 63 6.95 14.02 12.76
N ILE A 64 6.58 13.58 11.56
CA ILE A 64 6.12 12.22 11.25
C ILE A 64 6.98 11.65 10.13
N VAL A 65 7.55 10.47 10.35
CA VAL A 65 8.17 9.63 9.33
C VAL A 65 7.11 8.66 8.80
N SER A 66 6.91 8.67 7.48
CA SER A 66 5.82 7.95 6.84
C SER A 66 6.31 7.25 5.56
N TRP A 67 5.85 6.01 5.37
CA TRP A 67 6.18 5.18 4.21
C TRP A 67 4.94 4.53 3.63
N ALA A 68 4.87 4.50 2.31
CA ALA A 68 3.85 3.83 1.51
C ALA A 68 4.43 2.57 0.86
N ALA A 69 3.61 1.53 0.79
CA ALA A 69 3.80 0.40 -0.09
C ALA A 69 2.96 0.60 -1.36
N VAL A 70 3.57 0.44 -2.53
CA VAL A 70 2.90 0.51 -3.85
C VAL A 70 3.18 -0.77 -4.61
N ASP A 71 2.23 -1.20 -5.45
CA ASP A 71 2.39 -2.38 -6.29
C ASP A 71 2.49 -1.96 -7.76
N ARG A 72 3.72 -1.98 -8.28
CA ARG A 72 4.00 -1.57 -9.66
C ARG A 72 3.60 -2.61 -10.71
N SER A 73 3.21 -3.80 -10.29
CA SER A 73 2.71 -4.83 -11.21
C SER A 73 1.25 -4.63 -11.60
N ARG A 74 0.55 -3.68 -10.96
CA ARG A 74 -0.85 -3.38 -11.26
C ARG A 74 -1.00 -2.74 -12.65
N PRO A 75 -1.90 -3.27 -13.50
CA PRO A 75 -2.30 -2.58 -14.72
C PRO A 75 -3.07 -1.28 -14.38
N ASP A 76 -3.23 -0.41 -15.37
CA ASP A 76 -4.14 0.76 -15.34
C ASP A 76 -3.71 2.00 -14.52
N ASP A 77 -2.44 2.42 -14.58
CA ASP A 77 -1.93 3.67 -13.96
C ASP A 77 -2.02 3.72 -12.41
N HIS A 78 -2.61 2.70 -11.79
CA HIS A 78 -2.65 2.47 -10.34
C HIS A 78 -1.31 1.97 -9.76
N SER A 79 -0.25 1.95 -10.57
CA SER A 79 1.06 1.43 -10.19
C SER A 79 1.75 2.24 -9.07
N ASP A 80 1.35 3.50 -8.88
CA ASP A 80 1.83 4.38 -7.81
C ASP A 80 0.79 4.63 -6.71
N GLU A 81 -0.39 4.01 -6.81
CA GLU A 81 -1.42 4.09 -5.77
C GLU A 81 -0.98 3.29 -4.55
N LEU A 82 -0.99 3.93 -3.37
CA LEU A 82 -0.61 3.25 -2.14
C LEU A 82 -1.63 2.16 -1.77
N ILE A 83 -1.09 1.00 -1.40
CA ILE A 83 -1.85 -0.19 -1.01
C ILE A 83 -1.67 -0.54 0.47
N GLY A 84 -0.71 0.12 1.12
CA GLY A 84 -0.42 0.00 2.53
C GLY A 84 0.46 1.16 2.97
N PHE A 85 0.44 1.46 4.25
CA PHE A 85 1.22 2.56 4.81
C PHE A 85 1.63 2.29 6.25
N VAL A 86 2.68 2.98 6.68
CA VAL A 86 3.08 3.08 8.08
C VAL A 86 3.41 4.54 8.40
N THR A 87 2.95 5.00 9.56
CA THR A 87 3.22 6.35 10.08
C THR A 87 3.81 6.23 11.47
N ALA A 88 4.93 6.89 11.72
CA ALA A 88 5.60 6.90 13.01
C ALA A 88 6.04 8.33 13.34
N LYS A 89 6.00 8.71 14.61
CA LYS A 89 6.54 9.97 15.10
C LYS A 89 7.59 9.72 16.16
N PHE A 90 8.62 10.56 16.21
CA PHE A 90 9.56 10.53 17.32
C PHE A 90 8.93 11.22 18.52
N VAL A 91 8.94 10.54 19.67
CA VAL A 91 8.51 11.12 20.94
C VAL A 91 9.73 11.10 21.87
N LEU A 92 9.95 12.20 22.60
CA LEU A 92 11.01 12.24 23.59
C LEU A 92 10.77 11.14 24.64
N ALA A 93 11.82 10.43 25.04
CA ALA A 93 11.71 9.32 26.00
C ALA A 93 11.17 9.76 27.37
N LYS A 94 11.22 11.05 27.70
CA LYS A 94 10.63 11.62 28.93
C LYS A 94 9.10 11.73 28.85
N ASP A 95 8.56 11.81 27.63
CA ASP A 95 7.14 11.95 27.34
C ASP A 95 6.53 10.64 26.81
N SER A 96 7.35 9.59 26.67
CA SER A 96 6.86 8.25 26.36
C SER A 96 6.46 7.54 27.66
N GLU A 97 5.33 6.82 27.62
CA GLU A 97 4.86 5.94 28.70
C GLU A 97 5.83 4.75 28.96
N LEU A 98 7.01 4.75 28.32
CA LEU A 98 8.08 3.76 28.44
C LEU A 98 9.19 4.19 29.42
N ALA A 99 9.02 5.33 30.11
CA ALA A 99 9.97 5.82 31.11
C ALA A 99 10.22 4.84 32.28
N ASP A 100 9.38 3.82 32.44
CA ASP A 100 9.50 2.79 33.49
C ASP A 100 10.09 1.45 33.01
N GLY A 101 10.83 1.36 31.89
CA GLY A 101 11.41 0.05 31.54
C GLY A 101 12.43 -0.12 30.42
N PHE A 102 12.81 0.89 29.64
CA PHE A 102 13.82 0.71 28.60
C PHE A 102 15.12 1.48 28.88
N CYS A 103 16.01 0.75 29.57
CA CYS A 103 17.46 0.79 29.58
C CYS A 103 18.16 2.03 28.99
N VAL A 104 18.82 2.73 29.91
CA VAL A 104 19.99 3.58 29.70
C VAL A 104 21.06 2.80 28.91
N LEU A 105 21.23 3.11 27.63
CA LEU A 105 22.50 2.87 26.94
C LEU A 105 23.34 4.14 27.06
N HIS A 106 24.04 4.22 28.19
CA HIS A 106 25.14 5.17 28.38
C HIS A 106 26.25 4.74 27.42
N ARG A 107 26.65 5.64 26.52
CA ARG A 107 27.98 5.58 25.90
C ARG A 107 28.99 6.25 26.83
#